data_AF-F8N984-F1
#
_entry.id   AF-F8N984-F1
#
_cell.length_a   1.000
_cell.length_b   1.000
_cell.length_c   1.000
_cell.angle_alpha   90.00
_cell.angle_beta   90.00
_cell.angle_gamma   90.00
#
_symmetry.space_group_name_H-M   'P 1'
#
loop_
_entity.id
_entity.type
_entity.pdbx_description
1 polymer ?
#
loop_
_entity_poly.entity_id
_entity_poly.type
_entity_poly.pdbx_seq_one_letter_code
_entity_poly.pdbx_strand_id
1 'polypeptide(L)'
;MRMLSDKNNDSEPTVCIRGEELRRTRREMAEFFGQYLYRPDDGTGFPEWAEEPSELIEVAWYLAHWQVYLLPGAHKAMCFREIAERLCRAFHVPMPADIYSVASRRRARHVSVVDYYAKVRREAHVTYDTLCLMWYRPMQWPRLRGADYKYYFN
;
A
#
# COMPACT_ATOMS: atom_id res chain seq x y z
N MET A 1 9.80 -51.62 -20.57
CA MET A 1 9.51 -50.23 -20.91
C MET A 1 8.70 -49.60 -19.77
N ARG A 2 9.34 -48.78 -18.93
CA ARG A 2 8.65 -47.95 -17.92
C ARG A 2 8.63 -46.53 -18.46
N MET A 3 7.45 -45.98 -18.74
CA MET A 3 7.28 -44.56 -18.98
C MET A 3 7.50 -43.83 -17.65
N LEU A 4 8.56 -43.03 -17.60
CA LEU A 4 8.77 -42.07 -16.51
C LEU A 4 7.81 -40.91 -16.75
N SER A 5 6.94 -40.68 -15.77
CA SER A 5 6.10 -39.50 -15.66
C SER A 5 7.00 -38.26 -15.65
N ASP A 6 6.83 -37.42 -16.67
CA ASP A 6 7.33 -36.06 -16.68
C ASP A 6 6.74 -35.33 -15.48
N LYS A 7 7.59 -35.10 -14.48
CA LYS A 7 7.32 -34.13 -13.44
C LYS A 7 7.47 -32.76 -14.08
N ASN A 8 6.36 -32.24 -14.60
CA ASN A 8 6.23 -30.80 -14.83
C ASN A 8 6.41 -30.12 -13.47
N ASN A 9 7.64 -29.68 -13.22
CA ASN A 9 7.91 -28.60 -12.30
C ASN A 9 7.27 -27.35 -12.92
N ASP A 10 5.98 -27.17 -12.65
CA ASP A 10 5.30 -25.87 -12.75
C ASP A 10 5.82 -24.98 -11.60
N SER A 11 7.13 -24.73 -11.63
CA SER A 11 7.72 -23.62 -10.90
C SER A 11 7.07 -22.37 -11.50
N GLU A 12 6.12 -21.79 -10.75
CA GLU A 12 5.51 -20.50 -11.07
C GLU A 12 6.58 -19.57 -11.65
N PRO A 13 6.31 -18.88 -12.77
CA PRO A 13 7.32 -18.05 -13.39
C PRO A 13 7.71 -17.00 -12.36
N THR A 14 8.93 -17.11 -11.83
CA THR A 14 9.54 -16.10 -10.98
C THR A 14 9.45 -14.81 -11.76
N VAL A 15 8.48 -13.95 -11.39
CA VAL A 15 8.16 -12.75 -12.15
C VAL A 15 9.37 -11.83 -12.04
N CYS A 16 10.26 -11.91 -13.02
CA CYS A 16 11.42 -11.04 -13.09
C CYS A 16 10.92 -9.67 -13.52
N ILE A 17 10.57 -8.84 -12.53
CA ILE A 17 10.17 -7.45 -12.76
C ILE A 17 11.40 -6.74 -13.32
N ARG A 18 11.32 -6.32 -14.59
CA ARG A 18 12.44 -5.68 -15.31
C ARG A 18 12.86 -4.40 -14.56
N GLY A 19 14.16 -4.08 -14.59
CA GLY A 19 14.71 -2.93 -13.86
C GLY A 19 14.06 -1.57 -14.20
N GLU A 20 13.50 -1.40 -15.40
CA GLU A 20 12.74 -0.21 -15.79
C GLU A 20 11.40 -0.12 -15.06
N GLU A 21 10.72 -1.26 -14.89
CA GLU A 21 9.44 -1.37 -14.19
C GLU A 21 9.59 -1.03 -12.71
N LEU A 22 10.68 -1.50 -12.08
CA LEU A 22 11.03 -1.14 -10.69
C LEU A 22 11.34 0.36 -10.54
N ARG A 23 12.09 0.97 -11.47
CA ARG A 23 12.37 2.42 -11.43
C ARG A 23 11.09 3.24 -11.58
N ARG A 24 10.20 2.82 -12.47
CA ARG A 24 8.91 3.48 -12.68
C ARG A 24 8.03 3.35 -11.43
N THR A 25 7.93 2.15 -10.87
CA THR A 25 7.21 1.87 -9.61
C THR A 25 7.73 2.75 -8.47
N ARG A 26 9.05 2.82 -8.28
CA ARG A 26 9.68 3.70 -7.28
C ARG A 26 9.25 5.15 -7.43
N ARG A 27 9.30 5.70 -8.64
CA ARG A 27 8.92 7.09 -8.91
C ARG A 27 7.45 7.32 -8.64
N GLU A 28 6.56 6.46 -9.13
CA GLU A 28 5.12 6.62 -8.95
C GLU A 28 4.72 6.47 -7.48
N MET A 29 5.29 5.51 -6.74
CA MET A 29 5.11 5.42 -5.28
C MET A 29 5.59 6.69 -4.59
N ALA A 30 6.75 7.22 -4.98
CA ALA A 30 7.27 8.45 -4.40
C ALA A 30 6.39 9.69 -4.72
N GLU A 31 5.82 9.76 -5.91
CA GLU A 31 4.89 10.84 -6.26
C GLU A 31 3.58 10.72 -5.49
N PHE A 32 3.03 9.50 -5.40
CA PHE A 32 1.77 9.22 -4.70
C PHE A 32 1.88 9.48 -3.19
N PHE A 33 2.77 8.78 -2.49
CA PHE A 33 2.92 8.93 -1.03
C PHE A 33 3.45 10.32 -0.65
N GLY A 34 4.19 10.97 -1.55
CA GLY A 34 4.70 12.33 -1.36
C GLY A 34 3.59 13.36 -1.15
N GLN A 35 2.45 13.20 -1.83
CA GLN A 35 1.29 14.09 -1.67
C GLN A 35 0.74 14.07 -0.25
N TYR A 36 0.81 12.92 0.43
CA TYR A 36 0.30 12.73 1.79
C TYR A 36 1.33 13.09 2.87
N LEU A 37 2.64 12.98 2.58
CA LEU A 37 3.70 13.34 3.54
C LEU A 37 3.71 14.83 3.91
N TYR A 38 3.30 15.70 2.97
CA TYR A 38 3.28 17.15 3.14
C TYR A 38 1.87 17.72 3.31
N ARG A 39 0.83 16.89 3.29
CA ARG A 39 -0.55 17.37 3.40
C ARG A 39 -0.79 17.91 4.82
N PRO A 40 -1.27 19.16 4.97
CA PRO A 40 -1.67 19.68 6.28
C PRO A 40 -2.88 18.92 6.80
N ASP A 41 -2.96 18.76 8.12
CA ASP A 41 -4.13 18.21 8.80
C ASP A 41 -5.22 19.28 8.86
N ASP A 42 -6.01 19.37 7.79
CA ASP A 42 -7.05 20.40 7.60
C ASP A 42 -8.47 19.86 7.84
N GLY A 43 -8.60 18.63 8.33
CA GLY A 43 -9.88 18.00 8.64
C GLY A 43 -10.75 17.67 7.43
N THR A 44 -10.25 17.78 6.20
CA THR A 44 -11.03 17.54 4.96
C THR A 44 -11.27 16.06 4.62
N GLY A 45 -10.80 15.16 5.48
CA GLY A 45 -10.88 13.72 5.26
C GLY A 45 -9.71 13.22 4.41
N PHE A 46 -9.18 12.08 4.83
CA PHE A 46 -8.09 11.39 4.14
C PHE A 46 -8.58 10.02 3.70
N PRO A 47 -7.99 9.46 2.62
CA PRO A 47 -8.35 8.12 2.23
C PRO A 47 -7.98 7.12 3.33
N GLU A 48 -8.80 6.10 3.51
CA GLU A 48 -8.49 4.99 4.40
C GLU A 48 -7.53 4.03 3.70
N TRP A 49 -6.48 3.61 4.41
CA TRP A 49 -5.55 2.60 3.91
C TRP A 49 -6.31 1.28 3.69
N ALA A 50 -6.34 0.82 2.44
CA ALA A 50 -7.09 -0.38 2.07
C ALA A 50 -6.42 -1.70 2.52
N GLU A 51 -5.13 -1.65 2.84
CA GLU A 51 -4.27 -2.83 3.01
C GLU A 51 -3.85 -3.03 4.48
N GLU A 52 -3.04 -4.06 4.76
CA GLU A 52 -2.51 -4.27 6.11
C GLU A 52 -1.63 -3.08 6.57
N PRO A 53 -1.75 -2.62 7.83
CA PRO A 53 -0.88 -1.58 8.40
C PRO A 53 0.63 -1.85 8.23
N SER A 54 1.01 -3.13 8.23
CA SER A 54 2.42 -3.55 8.08
C SER A 54 2.99 -3.21 6.69
N GLU A 55 2.16 -3.14 5.67
CA GLU A 55 2.56 -2.73 4.31
C GLU A 55 2.89 -1.26 4.26
N LEU A 56 2.09 -0.43 4.93
CA LEU A 56 2.33 1.01 5.01
C LEU A 56 3.67 1.31 5.71
N ILE A 57 4.03 0.50 6.70
CA ILE A 57 5.33 0.59 7.39
C ILE A 57 6.48 0.14 6.47
N GLU A 58 6.28 -0.89 5.64
CA GLU A 58 7.28 -1.29 4.64
C GLU A 58 7.46 -0.20 3.56
N VAL A 59 6.37 0.42 3.09
CA VAL A 59 6.41 1.58 2.19
C VAL A 59 7.24 2.70 2.81
N ALA A 60 6.96 3.08 4.05
CA ALA A 60 7.70 4.12 4.75
C ALA A 60 9.22 3.81 4.81
N TRP A 61 9.57 2.53 4.99
CA TRP A 61 10.97 2.09 4.97
C TRP A 61 11.61 2.35 3.60
N TYR A 62 10.97 1.96 2.50
CA TYR A 62 11.49 2.18 1.15
C TYR A 62 11.65 3.67 0.82
N LEU A 63 10.64 4.49 1.14
CA LEU A 63 10.68 5.93 0.91
C LEU A 63 11.86 6.61 1.63
N ALA A 64 12.15 6.19 2.87
CA ALA A 64 13.29 6.70 3.63
C ALA A 64 14.64 6.29 3.00
N HIS A 65 14.75 5.04 2.56
CA HIS A 65 15.98 4.51 1.96
C HIS A 65 16.24 5.08 0.56
N TRP A 66 15.18 5.47 -0.14
CA TRP A 66 15.30 6.17 -1.41
C TRP A 66 15.72 7.64 -1.27
N GLN A 67 15.69 8.17 -0.04
CA GLN A 67 16.12 9.54 0.32
C GLN A 67 15.47 10.63 -0.55
N VAL A 68 14.22 10.42 -0.95
CA VAL A 68 13.54 11.29 -1.93
C VAL A 68 12.95 12.54 -1.28
N TYR A 69 12.63 12.48 0.02
CA TYR A 69 11.92 13.56 0.71
C TYR A 69 12.78 14.26 1.73
N LEU A 70 12.65 15.59 1.75
CA LEU A 70 13.31 16.46 2.71
C LEU A 70 12.33 16.93 3.78
N LEU A 71 12.84 17.16 4.98
CA LEU A 71 12.12 17.80 6.06
C LEU A 71 11.65 19.20 5.64
N PRO A 72 10.39 19.60 5.92
CA PRO A 72 9.93 20.95 5.64
C PRO A 72 10.84 21.99 6.32
N GLY A 73 11.37 22.93 5.55
CA GLY A 73 12.26 23.98 6.06
C GLY A 73 13.71 23.54 6.37
N ALA A 74 14.09 22.29 6.08
CA ALA A 74 15.45 21.79 6.29
C ALA A 74 16.00 21.09 5.03
N HIS A 75 17.30 21.26 4.76
CA HIS A 75 18.02 20.51 3.71
C HIS A 75 18.39 19.08 4.13
N LYS A 76 17.57 18.45 4.99
CA LYS A 76 17.84 17.13 5.57
C LYS A 76 16.76 16.15 5.10
N ALA A 77 17.18 14.98 4.64
CA ALA A 77 16.26 13.91 4.28
C ALA A 77 15.44 13.46 5.49
N MET A 78 14.15 13.20 5.28
CA MET A 78 13.30 12.61 6.31
C MET A 78 13.79 11.23 6.67
N CYS A 79 13.85 10.92 7.96
CA CYS A 79 14.16 9.59 8.43
C CYS A 79 12.93 8.67 8.36
N PHE A 80 13.18 7.36 8.48
CA PHE A 80 12.13 6.34 8.42
C PHE A 80 10.99 6.60 9.41
N ARG A 81 11.31 6.96 10.66
CA ARG A 81 10.29 7.23 11.68
C ARG A 81 9.38 8.42 11.31
N GLU A 82 9.96 9.51 10.80
CA GLU A 82 9.21 10.69 10.38
C GLU A 82 8.25 10.38 9.22
N ILE A 83 8.71 9.61 8.24
CA ILE A 83 7.87 9.15 7.13
C ILE A 83 6.76 8.24 7.65
N ALA A 84 7.08 7.26 8.51
CA ALA A 84 6.10 6.34 9.07
C ALA A 84 5.01 7.07 9.87
N GLU A 85 5.38 8.02 10.73
CA GLU A 85 4.44 8.84 11.52
C GLU A 85 3.49 9.63 10.62
N ARG A 86 4.03 10.28 9.58
CA ARG A 86 3.24 11.08 8.62
C ARG A 86 2.28 10.20 7.82
N LEU A 87 2.73 9.06 7.30
CA LEU A 87 1.87 8.15 6.56
C LEU A 87 0.80 7.51 7.46
N CYS A 88 1.16 7.04 8.65
CA CYS A 88 0.19 6.48 9.60
C CYS A 88 -0.91 7.50 9.94
N ARG A 89 -0.52 8.76 10.19
CA ARG A 89 -1.48 9.84 10.40
C ARG A 89 -2.34 10.10 9.16
N ALA A 90 -1.71 10.23 8.00
CA ALA A 90 -2.38 10.55 6.75
C ALA A 90 -3.38 9.48 6.31
N PHE A 91 -3.18 8.21 6.69
CA PHE A 91 -4.09 7.12 6.34
C PHE A 91 -4.88 6.55 7.52
N HIS A 92 -4.92 7.26 8.66
CA HIS A 92 -5.65 6.84 9.87
C HIS A 92 -5.26 5.45 10.41
N VAL A 93 -4.01 5.04 10.21
CA VAL A 93 -3.47 3.77 10.70
C VAL A 93 -2.77 4.00 12.06
N PRO A 94 -3.05 3.19 13.10
CA PRO A 94 -2.29 3.25 14.35
C PRO A 94 -0.82 2.91 14.11
N MET A 95 0.08 3.79 14.57
CA MET A 95 1.51 3.55 14.44
C MET A 95 1.95 2.39 15.36
N PRO A 96 2.60 1.33 14.83
CA PRO A 96 3.15 0.28 15.66
C PRO A 96 4.27 0.80 16.58
N ALA A 97 4.38 0.24 17.78
CA ALA A 97 5.43 0.61 18.74
C ALA A 97 6.85 0.28 18.22
N ASP A 98 7.00 -0.80 17.45
CA ASP A 98 8.28 -1.24 16.87
C ASP A 98 8.20 -1.31 15.34
N ILE A 99 8.33 -0.14 14.71
CA ILE A 99 8.29 -0.01 13.25
C ILE A 99 9.43 -0.74 12.53
N TYR A 100 10.58 -0.94 13.18
CA TYR A 100 11.73 -1.61 12.58
C TYR A 100 11.50 -3.11 12.49
N SER A 101 10.98 -3.72 13.55
CA SER A 101 10.60 -5.13 13.56
C SER A 101 9.48 -5.41 12.56
N VAL A 102 8.46 -4.54 12.50
CA VAL A 102 7.36 -4.66 11.52
C VAL A 102 7.89 -4.61 10.08
N ALA A 103 8.70 -3.59 9.74
CA ALA A 103 9.29 -3.49 8.40
C ALA A 103 10.20 -4.68 8.07
N SER A 104 11.01 -5.14 9.03
CA SER A 104 11.90 -6.29 8.83
C SER A 104 11.11 -7.58 8.56
N ARG A 105 10.09 -7.87 9.38
CA ARG A 105 9.23 -9.05 9.22
C ARG A 105 8.46 -9.03 7.90
N ARG A 106 7.95 -7.86 7.49
CA ARG A 106 7.22 -7.75 6.22
C ARG A 106 8.14 -7.95 5.02
N ARG A 107 9.34 -7.34 5.03
CA ARG A 107 10.36 -7.54 3.97
C ARG A 107 10.88 -8.98 3.90
N ALA A 108 10.80 -9.73 5.01
CA ALA A 108 11.14 -11.15 5.03
C ALA A 108 10.07 -12.05 4.37
N ARG A 109 8.88 -11.51 4.04
CA ARG A 109 7.88 -12.25 3.23
C ARG A 109 8.39 -12.40 1.79
N HIS A 110 7.85 -13.40 1.07
CA HIS A 110 8.28 -13.74 -0.29
C HIS A 110 8.13 -12.61 -1.34
N VAL A 111 7.29 -11.61 -1.07
CA VAL A 111 7.03 -10.49 -2.00
C VAL A 111 7.06 -9.17 -1.23
N SER A 112 7.97 -8.28 -1.62
CA SER A 112 8.03 -6.91 -1.08
C SER A 112 6.86 -6.07 -1.58
N VAL A 113 6.47 -5.02 -0.87
CA VAL A 113 5.42 -4.09 -1.33
C VAL A 113 5.74 -3.46 -2.69
N VAL A 114 7.03 -3.22 -2.99
CA VAL A 114 7.45 -2.65 -4.28
C VAL A 114 7.20 -3.66 -5.41
N ASP A 115 7.56 -4.93 -5.19
CA ASP A 115 7.35 -5.98 -6.19
C ASP A 115 5.86 -6.30 -6.36
N TYR A 116 5.10 -6.30 -5.26
CA TYR A 116 3.66 -6.47 -5.28
C TYR A 116 2.99 -5.39 -6.14
N TYR A 117 3.24 -4.11 -5.87
CA TYR A 117 2.64 -3.03 -6.65
C TYR A 117 3.09 -2.99 -8.10
N ALA A 118 4.37 -3.30 -8.38
CA ALA A 118 4.85 -3.43 -9.75
C ALA A 118 4.12 -4.55 -10.50
N LYS A 119 3.89 -5.71 -9.86
CA LYS A 119 3.15 -6.83 -10.44
C LYS A 119 1.69 -6.47 -10.69
N VAL A 120 0.99 -5.95 -9.68
CA VAL A 120 -0.44 -5.60 -9.79
C VAL A 120 -0.67 -4.55 -10.87
N ARG A 121 0.18 -3.53 -10.95
CA ARG A 121 0.07 -2.50 -12.00
C ARG A 121 0.26 -3.07 -13.40
N ARG A 122 1.22 -3.99 -13.58
CA ARG A 122 1.46 -4.67 -14.86
C ARG A 122 0.26 -5.52 -15.29
N GLU A 123 -0.39 -6.19 -14.34
CA GLU A 123 -1.44 -7.17 -14.61
C GLU A 123 -2.85 -6.56 -14.66
N ALA A 124 -3.13 -5.56 -13.83
CA ALA A 124 -4.47 -4.99 -13.69
C ALA A 124 -4.63 -3.57 -14.29
N HIS A 125 -3.55 -2.91 -14.74
CA HIS A 125 -3.58 -1.55 -15.31
C HIS A 125 -4.25 -0.49 -14.42
N VAL A 126 -4.18 -0.66 -13.10
CA VAL A 126 -4.78 0.23 -12.09
C VAL A 126 -3.77 1.22 -11.50
N THR A 127 -4.27 2.35 -10.98
CA THR A 127 -3.47 3.39 -10.31
C THR A 127 -3.32 3.12 -8.81
N TYR A 128 -2.33 3.76 -8.16
CA TYR A 128 -2.16 3.69 -6.70
C TYR A 128 -3.39 4.21 -5.94
N ASP A 129 -4.07 5.25 -6.44
CA ASP A 129 -5.33 5.70 -5.85
C ASP A 129 -6.40 4.59 -5.82
N THR A 130 -6.41 3.73 -6.83
CA THR A 130 -7.37 2.61 -6.93
C THR A 130 -6.94 1.42 -6.08
N LEU A 131 -5.63 1.22 -5.90
CA LEU A 131 -5.07 0.09 -5.17
C LEU A 131 -5.01 0.33 -3.66
N CYS A 132 -4.55 1.52 -3.26
CA CYS A 132 -4.14 1.79 -1.89
C CYS A 132 -5.23 2.47 -1.05
N LEU A 133 -6.25 3.04 -1.69
CA LEU A 133 -7.27 3.86 -1.03
C LEU A 133 -8.64 3.22 -1.12
N MET A 134 -9.27 2.98 0.03
CA MET A 134 -10.70 2.74 0.07
C MET A 134 -11.44 4.08 0.11
N TRP A 135 -12.16 4.41 -0.97
CA TRP A 135 -13.14 5.48 -0.94
C TRP A 135 -14.49 4.91 -0.51
N TYR A 136 -14.80 4.97 0.78
CA TYR A 136 -16.18 4.77 1.24
C TYR A 136 -17.03 5.94 0.74
N ARG A 137 -17.66 5.81 -0.44
CA ARG A 137 -18.88 6.61 -0.69
C ARG A 137 -19.90 6.13 0.35
N PRO A 138 -20.41 6.99 1.25
CA PRO A 138 -21.51 6.57 2.09
C PRO A 138 -22.62 6.12 1.16
N MET A 139 -23.03 4.86 1.30
CA MET A 139 -24.17 4.33 0.57
C MET A 139 -25.35 5.23 0.96
N GLN A 140 -25.79 6.10 0.04
CA GLN A 140 -27.06 6.78 0.23
C GLN A 140 -28.11 5.68 0.15
N TRP A 141 -28.49 5.14 1.30
CA TRP A 141 -29.69 4.35 1.40
C TRP A 141 -30.79 5.18 0.76
N PRO A 142 -31.52 4.67 -0.24
CA PRO A 142 -32.70 5.37 -0.72
C PRO A 142 -33.51 5.67 0.52
N ARG A 143 -33.85 6.95 0.74
CA ARG A 143 -34.73 7.33 1.85
C ARG A 143 -36.00 6.53 1.66
N LEU A 144 -36.14 5.42 2.40
CA LEU A 144 -37.34 4.60 2.38
C LEU A 144 -38.43 5.52 2.92
N ARG A 145 -39.23 6.09 2.02
CA ARG A 145 -40.53 6.62 2.43
C ARG A 145 -41.31 5.40 2.89
N GLY A 146 -41.73 5.46 4.16
CA GLY A 146 -42.08 4.31 4.96
C GLY A 146 -42.99 3.29 4.27
N ALA A 147 -42.66 2.02 4.46
CA ALA A 147 -43.58 0.97 4.85
C ALA A 147 -42.78 -0.32 5.09
N ASP A 148 -42.99 -0.87 6.28
CA ASP A 148 -42.95 -2.29 6.62
C ASP A 148 -41.62 -3.06 6.59
N TYR A 149 -40.97 -3.01 7.75
CA TYR A 149 -40.05 -4.06 8.21
C TYR A 149 -40.80 -5.39 8.39
N LYS A 150 -40.30 -6.47 7.78
CA LYS A 150 -40.41 -7.83 8.33
C LYS A 150 -39.01 -8.45 8.29
N TYR A 151 -38.33 -8.42 9.43
CA TYR A 151 -37.14 -9.23 9.63
C TYR A 151 -37.57 -10.69 9.81
N TYR A 152 -37.12 -11.56 8.91
CA TYR A 152 -36.98 -12.99 9.21
C TYR A 152 -35.49 -13.25 9.33
N PHE A 153 -35.01 -13.48 10.55
CA PHE A 153 -33.76 -14.17 10.79
C PHE A 153 -34.10 -15.66 10.93
N ASN A 154 -33.49 -16.51 10.10
CA ASN A 154 -33.26 -17.91 10.44
C ASN A 154 -31.84 -18.01 11.02
#